data_AF-A0A8J4PWG4-F1
#
_entry.id   AF-A0A8J4PWG4-F1
#
_cell.length_a   1.000
_cell.length_b   1.000
_cell.length_c   1.000
_cell.angle_alpha   90.00
_cell.angle_beta   90.00
_cell.angle_gamma   90.00
#
_symmetry.space_group_name_H-M   'P 1'
#
loop_
_entity.id
_entity.type
_entity.pdbx_description
1 polymer ?
#
loop_
_entity_poly.entity_id
_entity_poly.type
_entity_poly.pdbx_seq_one_letter_code
_entity_poly.pdbx_strand_id
1 'polypeptide(L)'
;MAFLKDLFKGLLKLYTRFIFKALTLLFPQRLEINNIVLHLNNFQNDKPLTVVQLSDIHYDHTPLRMSDSFMDEIIEKTNKLKPDIIVITGDLVQFSPYPIKELYEKHLIRLKAKNGVYAILGNHDYKTKEGPTVIRDQLLNTNIQLLQNEIVYPLGKGNGMIQLIGLGDYGKKKADFNIEKVRNEIESKKKNQYCKLVLSHNPDSIIDLKDSGLDLDLVLSGHSHGGQICLPNGTPLLKFLDPWIAKLPTSILCRLPYPGKVVKHWEYAKGLHTVNSSNSNYPIKLYINKGLGTHPFGSIGPVRLFCHPEITVFTIEPPKI
;
A
#
# COMPACT_ATOMS: atom_id res chain seq x y z
N MET A 1 4.14 33.24 -32.85
CA MET A 1 3.06 32.70 -31.99
C MET A 1 3.45 31.40 -31.25
N ALA A 2 4.14 30.44 -31.88
CA ALA A 2 4.61 29.21 -31.22
C ALA A 2 5.62 29.49 -30.08
N PHE A 3 6.61 30.35 -30.33
CA PHE A 3 7.62 30.74 -29.33
C PHE A 3 7.03 31.35 -28.04
N LEU A 4 6.04 32.25 -28.14
CA LEU A 4 5.36 32.79 -26.96
C LEU A 4 4.58 31.72 -26.18
N LYS A 5 3.97 30.75 -26.86
CA LYS A 5 3.27 29.64 -26.21
C LYS A 5 4.25 28.74 -25.45
N ASP A 6 5.42 28.48 -26.01
CA ASP A 6 6.43 27.64 -25.37
C ASP A 6 7.15 28.37 -24.23
N LEU A 7 7.41 29.67 -24.36
CA LEU A 7 7.90 30.52 -23.28
C LEU A 7 6.89 30.59 -22.11
N PHE A 8 5.61 30.77 -22.41
CA PHE A 8 4.55 30.78 -21.40
C PHE A 8 4.42 29.42 -20.69
N LYS A 9 4.50 28.30 -21.42
CA LYS A 9 4.55 26.96 -20.82
C LYS A 9 5.80 26.78 -19.94
N GLY A 10 6.94 27.31 -20.34
CA GLY A 10 8.19 27.29 -19.56
C GLY A 10 8.06 28.06 -18.25
N LEU A 11 7.56 29.30 -18.31
CA LEU A 11 7.31 30.15 -17.14
C LEU A 11 6.26 29.55 -16.20
N LEU A 12 5.18 28.98 -16.73
CA LEU A 12 4.16 28.29 -15.94
C LEU A 12 4.72 27.05 -15.22
N LYS A 13 5.61 26.28 -15.87
CA LYS A 13 6.32 25.16 -15.22
C LYS A 13 7.26 25.63 -14.11
N LEU A 14 7.95 26.76 -14.29
CA LEU A 14 8.82 27.34 -13.25
C LEU A 14 8.01 27.88 -12.06
N TYR A 15 6.92 28.59 -12.34
CA TYR A 15 6.02 29.13 -11.32
C TYR A 15 5.36 28.03 -10.48
N THR A 16 4.86 26.98 -11.14
CA THR A 16 4.29 25.82 -10.42
C THR A 16 5.33 25.13 -9.55
N ARG A 17 6.56 24.90 -10.06
CA ARG A 17 7.69 24.39 -9.25
C ARG A 17 8.00 25.24 -8.03
N PHE A 18 7.99 26.57 -8.16
CA PHE A 18 8.23 27.47 -7.03
C PHE A 18 7.12 27.38 -5.98
N ILE A 19 5.85 27.41 -6.39
CA ILE A 19 4.71 27.19 -5.49
C ILE A 19 4.84 25.84 -4.78
N PHE A 20 5.24 24.77 -5.47
CA PHE A 20 5.40 23.46 -4.83
C PHE A 20 6.50 23.43 -3.79
N LYS A 21 7.65 24.05 -4.08
CA LYS A 21 8.71 24.18 -3.09
C LYS A 21 8.23 25.00 -1.88
N ALA A 22 7.46 26.06 -2.11
CA ALA A 22 6.85 26.83 -1.03
C ALA A 22 5.82 26.01 -0.23
N LEU A 23 4.92 25.26 -0.88
CA LEU A 23 3.92 24.42 -0.20
C LEU A 23 4.55 23.28 0.60
N THR A 24 5.60 22.64 0.09
CA THR A 24 6.33 21.60 0.81
C THR A 24 7.11 22.16 2.01
N LEU A 25 7.56 23.41 1.95
CA LEU A 25 8.16 24.13 3.09
C LEU A 25 7.10 24.55 4.12
N LEU A 26 5.92 24.98 3.67
CA LEU A 26 4.81 25.40 4.54
C LEU A 26 4.10 24.20 5.20
N PHE A 27 4.10 23.05 4.54
CA PHE A 27 3.50 21.81 5.01
C PHE A 27 4.54 20.68 4.94
N PRO A 28 5.57 20.71 5.81
CA PRO A 28 6.59 19.69 5.83
C PRO A 28 5.95 18.34 6.14
N GLN A 29 6.25 17.34 5.31
CA GLN A 29 5.80 15.98 5.56
C GLN A 29 6.61 15.40 6.72
N ARG A 30 5.90 14.95 7.75
CA ARG A 30 6.51 14.22 8.86
C ARG A 30 6.15 12.76 8.71
N LEU A 31 7.15 11.89 8.80
CA LEU A 31 6.91 10.46 8.85
C LEU A 31 6.27 10.09 10.20
N GLU A 32 5.04 9.60 10.16
CA GLU A 32 4.30 9.13 11.33
C GLU A 32 4.56 7.64 11.58
N ILE A 33 4.59 7.25 12.85
CA ILE A 33 4.55 5.84 13.26
C ILE A 33 3.17 5.61 13.85
N ASN A 34 2.30 4.92 13.12
CA ASN A 34 0.94 4.64 13.55
C ASN A 34 0.88 3.27 14.23
N ASN A 35 0.58 3.25 15.54
CA ASN A 35 0.55 2.01 16.32
C ASN A 35 -0.91 1.55 16.51
N ILE A 36 -1.19 0.30 16.16
CA ILE A 36 -2.52 -0.30 16.22
C ILE A 36 -2.43 -1.64 16.96
N VAL A 37 -3.18 -1.77 18.04
CA VAL A 37 -3.34 -3.05 18.74
C VAL A 37 -4.58 -3.75 18.19
N LEU A 38 -4.44 -4.99 17.74
CA LEU A 38 -5.51 -5.81 17.18
C LEU A 38 -5.66 -7.09 17.98
N HIS A 39 -6.88 -7.36 18.43
CA HIS A 39 -7.25 -8.63 19.02
C HIS A 39 -7.94 -9.48 17.95
N LEU A 40 -7.27 -10.55 17.49
CA LEU A 40 -7.78 -11.41 16.41
C LEU A 40 -8.16 -12.77 16.98
N ASN A 41 -9.37 -13.24 16.67
CA ASN A 41 -9.95 -14.43 17.32
C ASN A 41 -9.16 -15.70 17.02
N ASN A 42 -8.65 -15.83 15.80
CA ASN A 42 -7.86 -16.99 15.38
C ASN A 42 -6.37 -16.89 15.73
N PHE A 43 -5.95 -15.83 16.45
CA PHE A 43 -4.56 -15.69 16.91
C PHE A 43 -4.45 -16.08 18.39
N GLN A 44 -3.90 -17.26 18.67
CA GLN A 44 -3.82 -17.82 20.03
C GLN A 44 -2.35 -18.03 20.43
N ASN A 45 -1.68 -16.97 20.86
CA ASN A 45 -0.28 -16.99 21.27
C ASN A 45 -0.09 -16.23 22.60
N ASP A 46 0.83 -16.72 23.45
CA ASP A 46 1.19 -16.06 24.71
C ASP A 46 1.91 -14.72 24.48
N LYS A 47 2.58 -14.57 23.34
CA LYS A 47 3.32 -13.37 22.97
C LYS A 47 2.65 -12.66 21.80
N PRO A 48 2.49 -11.33 21.87
CA PRO A 48 2.02 -10.56 20.73
C PRO A 48 2.93 -10.73 19.51
N LEU A 49 2.34 -10.65 18.32
CA LEU A 49 3.06 -10.60 17.06
C LEU A 49 3.15 -9.16 16.57
N THR A 50 4.36 -8.65 16.34
CA THR A 50 4.55 -7.30 15.79
C THR A 50 4.73 -7.35 14.27
N VAL A 51 3.76 -6.81 13.53
CA VAL A 51 3.81 -6.67 12.06
C VAL A 51 3.98 -5.20 11.71
N VAL A 52 5.00 -4.87 10.92
CA VAL A 52 5.17 -3.52 10.38
C VAL A 52 4.77 -3.51 8.90
N GLN A 53 3.86 -2.61 8.54
CA GLN A 53 3.44 -2.38 7.17
C GLN A 53 4.09 -1.11 6.61
N LEU A 54 4.70 -1.28 5.44
CA LEU A 54 5.11 -0.22 4.52
C LEU A 54 4.24 -0.33 3.26
N SER A 55 3.97 0.78 2.58
CA SER A 55 3.16 0.76 1.36
C SER A 55 3.48 1.95 0.48
N ASP A 56 3.19 1.82 -0.82
CA ASP A 56 3.16 2.93 -1.78
C ASP A 56 4.46 3.74 -1.70
N ILE A 57 5.60 3.08 -1.91
CA ILE A 57 6.92 3.71 -1.85
C ILE A 57 7.10 4.65 -3.04
N HIS A 58 6.63 4.24 -4.22
CA HIS A 58 6.74 4.98 -5.49
C HIS A 58 8.15 5.49 -5.77
N TYR A 59 9.15 4.62 -5.59
CA TYR A 59 10.53 4.99 -5.87
C TYR A 59 10.72 5.22 -7.37
N ASP A 60 11.32 6.35 -7.72
CA ASP A 60 11.74 6.67 -9.08
C ASP A 60 12.88 7.69 -9.06
N HIS A 61 13.46 7.95 -10.24
CA HIS A 61 14.51 8.95 -10.38
C HIS A 61 13.95 10.37 -10.57
N THR A 62 12.64 10.59 -10.33
CA THR A 62 12.04 11.91 -10.51
C THR A 62 12.35 12.76 -9.27
N PRO A 63 13.04 13.90 -9.42
CA PRO A 63 13.31 14.77 -8.29
C PRO A 63 12.01 15.22 -7.61
N LEU A 64 12.02 15.29 -6.27
CA LEU A 64 10.97 15.80 -5.37
C LEU A 64 9.89 14.80 -4.89
N ARG A 65 9.91 13.50 -5.27
CA ARG A 65 8.94 12.50 -4.76
C ARG A 65 9.46 11.76 -3.52
N MET A 66 10.42 10.87 -3.74
CA MET A 66 11.02 10.02 -2.72
C MET A 66 12.53 10.25 -2.75
N SER A 67 13.11 10.69 -1.63
CA SER A 67 14.56 10.94 -1.54
C SER A 67 15.26 9.80 -0.83
N ASP A 68 16.53 9.55 -1.18
CA ASP A 68 17.34 8.53 -0.52
C ASP A 68 17.43 8.76 0.99
N SER A 69 17.59 10.02 1.45
CA SER A 69 17.62 10.35 2.87
C SER A 69 16.30 10.05 3.60
N PHE A 70 15.16 10.23 2.92
CA PHE A 70 13.87 9.89 3.51
C PHE A 70 13.65 8.38 3.55
N MET A 71 14.11 7.66 2.53
CA MET A 71 14.16 6.19 2.56
C MET A 71 15.05 5.68 3.69
N ASP A 72 16.23 6.25 3.88
CA ASP A 72 17.11 5.95 5.01
C ASP A 72 16.39 6.13 6.36
N GLU A 73 15.69 7.25 6.55
CA GLU A 73 14.90 7.52 7.75
C GLU A 73 13.82 6.44 7.97
N ILE A 74 13.10 6.04 6.91
CA ILE A 74 12.08 5.00 6.95
C ILE A 74 12.68 3.66 7.37
N ILE A 75 13.79 3.25 6.75
CA ILE A 75 14.47 1.98 7.06
C ILE A 75 14.98 1.97 8.50
N GLU A 76 15.60 3.06 8.95
CA GLU A 76 16.08 3.18 10.33
C GLU A 76 14.95 3.10 11.35
N LYS A 77 13.87 3.85 11.15
CA LYS A 77 12.71 3.82 12.04
C LYS A 77 12.05 2.45 12.05
N THR A 78 11.90 1.82 10.88
CA THR A 78 11.33 0.46 10.76
C THR A 78 12.16 -0.55 11.54
N ASN A 79 13.48 -0.57 11.36
CA ASN A 79 14.36 -1.50 12.07
C ASN A 79 14.40 -1.25 13.59
N LYS A 80 14.29 0.01 14.03
CA LYS A 80 14.23 0.38 15.47
C LYS A 80 12.99 -0.21 16.16
N LEU A 81 11.91 -0.47 15.42
CA LEU A 81 10.70 -1.12 15.95
C LEU A 81 10.89 -2.62 16.23
N LYS A 82 11.98 -3.24 15.74
CA LYS A 82 12.31 -4.67 15.91
C LYS A 82 11.13 -5.61 15.55
N PRO A 83 10.55 -5.48 14.33
CA PRO A 83 9.36 -6.23 13.95
C PRO A 83 9.60 -7.74 13.87
N ASP A 84 8.56 -8.52 14.16
CA ASP A 84 8.56 -9.93 13.82
C ASP A 84 8.43 -10.12 12.32
N ILE A 85 7.56 -9.35 11.66
CA ILE A 85 7.31 -9.40 10.21
C ILE A 85 7.28 -7.99 9.65
N ILE A 86 7.89 -7.79 8.48
CA ILE A 86 7.67 -6.58 7.67
C ILE A 86 6.89 -6.97 6.42
N VAL A 87 5.87 -6.20 6.08
CA VAL A 87 5.10 -6.36 4.84
C VAL A 87 5.13 -5.07 4.02
N ILE A 88 5.30 -5.19 2.71
CA ILE A 88 5.26 -4.09 1.74
C ILE A 88 4.06 -4.32 0.84
N THR A 89 3.01 -3.51 1.00
CA THR A 89 1.70 -3.74 0.36
C THR A 89 1.57 -3.14 -1.03
N GLY A 90 2.62 -3.18 -1.85
CA GLY A 90 2.61 -2.79 -3.27
C GLY A 90 3.10 -1.37 -3.55
N ASP A 91 3.18 -1.07 -4.85
CA ASP A 91 3.65 0.20 -5.42
C ASP A 91 5.08 0.55 -4.97
N LEU A 92 6.00 -0.39 -5.24
CA LEU A 92 7.43 -0.23 -4.97
C LEU A 92 8.03 0.87 -5.84
N VAL A 93 7.64 0.90 -7.12
CA VAL A 93 8.11 1.85 -8.13
C VAL A 93 6.96 2.65 -8.73
N GLN A 94 7.25 3.79 -9.37
CA GLN A 94 6.21 4.70 -9.85
C GLN A 94 5.83 4.54 -11.33
N PHE A 95 6.78 4.66 -12.27
CA PHE A 95 6.48 4.71 -13.72
C PHE A 95 7.25 3.70 -14.54
N SER A 96 8.44 3.34 -14.07
CA SER A 96 9.35 2.39 -14.70
C SER A 96 9.72 1.35 -13.67
N PRO A 97 9.93 0.08 -14.06
CA PRO A 97 10.32 -0.94 -13.11
C PRO A 97 11.80 -0.87 -12.72
N TYR A 98 12.66 -0.33 -13.58
CA TYR A 98 14.12 -0.37 -13.38
C TYR A 98 14.68 0.27 -12.09
N PRO A 99 14.05 1.31 -11.50
CA PRO A 99 14.46 1.82 -10.19
C PRO A 99 14.37 0.80 -9.05
N ILE A 100 13.68 -0.33 -9.23
CA ILE A 100 13.59 -1.39 -8.20
C ILE A 100 14.96 -1.89 -7.76
N LYS A 101 15.93 -1.96 -8.69
CA LYS A 101 17.30 -2.40 -8.39
C LYS A 101 17.95 -1.46 -7.39
N GLU A 102 17.92 -0.16 -7.68
CA GLU A 102 18.50 0.88 -6.83
C GLU A 102 17.76 0.97 -5.48
N LEU A 103 16.43 0.93 -5.50
CA LEU A 103 15.60 0.88 -4.30
C LEU A 103 16.01 -0.28 -3.39
N TYR A 104 16.18 -1.47 -3.95
CA TYR A 104 16.58 -2.65 -3.19
C TYR A 104 18.01 -2.53 -2.64
N GLU A 105 18.98 -2.29 -3.52
CA GLU A 105 20.41 -2.30 -3.18
C GLU A 105 20.77 -1.19 -2.18
N LYS A 106 20.20 0.00 -2.31
CA LYS A 106 20.46 1.11 -1.38
C LYS A 106 19.66 1.00 -0.08
N HIS A 107 18.42 0.52 -0.15
CA HIS A 107 17.46 0.69 0.94
C HIS A 107 16.90 -0.62 1.46
N LEU A 108 16.11 -1.33 0.65
CA LEU A 108 15.30 -2.43 1.17
C LEU A 108 16.11 -3.63 1.67
N ILE A 109 17.33 -3.85 1.15
CA ILE A 109 18.25 -4.89 1.64
C ILE A 109 18.57 -4.76 3.15
N ARG A 110 18.45 -3.54 3.71
CA ARG A 110 18.70 -3.27 5.13
C ARG A 110 17.51 -3.56 6.04
N LEU A 111 16.33 -3.90 5.52
CA LEU A 111 15.16 -4.25 6.33
C LEU A 111 15.42 -5.53 7.12
N LYS A 112 15.15 -5.49 8.43
CA LYS A 112 15.36 -6.61 9.35
C LYS A 112 14.07 -6.93 10.10
N ALA A 113 13.60 -8.15 9.92
CA ALA A 113 12.48 -8.72 10.63
C ALA A 113 12.81 -10.16 11.05
N LYS A 114 12.33 -10.59 12.21
CA LYS A 114 12.66 -11.91 12.77
C LYS A 114 12.17 -13.08 11.92
N ASN A 115 10.98 -12.94 11.35
CA ASN A 115 10.27 -13.97 10.58
C ASN A 115 10.13 -13.59 9.10
N GLY A 116 10.93 -12.63 8.61
CA GLY A 116 11.01 -12.29 7.18
C GLY A 116 10.36 -10.98 6.76
N VAL A 117 10.71 -10.57 5.55
CA VAL A 117 10.17 -9.39 4.86
C VAL A 117 9.40 -9.88 3.64
N TYR A 118 8.17 -9.41 3.46
CA TYR A 118 7.28 -9.86 2.39
C TYR A 118 6.77 -8.68 1.59
N ALA A 119 6.61 -8.85 0.29
CA ALA A 119 6.06 -7.83 -0.59
C ALA A 119 4.97 -8.41 -1.49
N ILE A 120 4.05 -7.57 -1.93
CA ILE A 120 3.18 -7.82 -3.08
C ILE A 120 3.39 -6.72 -4.11
N LEU A 121 2.86 -6.90 -5.31
CA LEU A 121 2.84 -5.87 -6.34
C LEU A 121 1.57 -5.02 -6.24
N GLY A 122 1.71 -3.74 -6.52
CA GLY A 122 0.60 -2.79 -6.70
C GLY A 122 0.41 -2.40 -8.16
N ASN A 123 -0.59 -1.59 -8.47
CA ASN A 123 -0.92 -1.23 -9.85
C ASN A 123 0.17 -0.41 -10.55
N HIS A 124 1.04 0.29 -9.81
CA HIS A 124 2.16 1.01 -10.38
C HIS A 124 3.30 0.11 -10.84
N ASP A 125 3.48 -1.02 -10.17
CA ASP A 125 4.43 -2.07 -10.54
C ASP A 125 4.04 -2.73 -11.89
N TYR A 126 2.78 -2.55 -12.32
CA TYR A 126 2.20 -2.99 -13.59
C TYR A 126 2.09 -1.90 -14.67
N LYS A 127 2.73 -0.73 -14.51
CA LYS A 127 2.65 0.37 -15.49
C LYS A 127 3.28 0.02 -16.84
N THR A 128 4.29 -0.84 -16.84
CA THR A 128 4.85 -1.43 -18.06
C THR A 128 4.54 -2.93 -18.11
N LYS A 129 4.59 -3.52 -19.31
CA LYS A 129 4.24 -4.94 -19.52
C LYS A 129 5.22 -5.86 -18.78
N GLU A 130 6.48 -5.48 -18.76
CA GLU A 130 7.60 -6.20 -18.16
C GLU A 130 7.78 -5.90 -16.66
N GLY A 131 7.10 -4.89 -16.12
CA GLY A 131 7.30 -4.43 -14.74
C GLY A 131 7.21 -5.53 -13.67
N PRO A 132 6.17 -6.37 -13.66
CA PRO A 132 6.03 -7.48 -12.71
C PRO A 132 7.16 -8.50 -12.81
N THR A 133 7.64 -8.77 -14.02
CA THR A 133 8.76 -9.71 -14.25
C THR A 133 10.05 -9.10 -13.75
N VAL A 134 10.36 -7.85 -14.12
CA VAL A 134 11.58 -7.15 -13.69
C VAL A 134 11.66 -7.03 -12.17
N ILE A 135 10.56 -6.68 -11.51
CA ILE A 135 10.52 -6.56 -10.04
C ILE A 135 10.69 -7.92 -9.38
N ARG A 136 10.01 -8.96 -9.87
CA ARG A 136 10.17 -10.33 -9.38
C ARG A 136 11.61 -10.81 -9.51
N ASP A 137 12.22 -10.63 -10.68
CA ASP A 137 13.58 -11.07 -10.95
C ASP A 137 14.59 -10.35 -10.05
N GLN A 138 14.37 -9.04 -9.79
CA GLN A 138 15.21 -8.28 -8.86
C GLN A 138 15.10 -8.75 -7.41
N LEU A 139 13.91 -9.16 -6.98
CA LEU A 139 13.66 -9.62 -5.61
C LEU A 139 13.92 -11.12 -5.42
N LEU A 140 14.18 -11.86 -6.51
CA LEU A 140 14.51 -13.28 -6.46
C LEU A 140 15.76 -13.51 -5.62
N ASN A 141 15.68 -14.45 -4.67
CA ASN A 141 16.77 -14.80 -3.74
C ASN A 141 17.27 -13.64 -2.85
N THR A 142 16.44 -12.61 -2.65
CA THR A 142 16.72 -11.52 -1.70
C THR A 142 16.18 -11.84 -0.30
N ASN A 143 16.40 -10.94 0.67
CA ASN A 143 15.74 -11.01 1.98
C ASN A 143 14.24 -10.66 1.93
N ILE A 144 13.69 -10.33 0.76
CA ILE A 144 12.29 -9.96 0.54
C ILE A 144 11.63 -11.02 -0.32
N GLN A 145 10.64 -11.70 0.24
CA GLN A 145 9.85 -12.66 -0.52
C GLN A 145 8.66 -11.96 -1.17
N LEU A 146 8.67 -11.86 -2.50
CA LEU A 146 7.53 -11.39 -3.27
C LEU A 146 6.45 -12.48 -3.32
N LEU A 147 5.20 -12.13 -3.00
CA LEU A 147 4.06 -13.02 -3.00
C LEU A 147 3.05 -12.61 -4.08
N GLN A 148 2.60 -13.58 -4.89
CA GLN A 148 1.58 -13.34 -5.93
C GLN A 148 0.60 -14.51 -6.05
N ASN A 149 -0.52 -14.42 -5.31
CA ASN A 149 -1.46 -15.52 -5.05
C ASN A 149 -0.75 -16.72 -4.43
N GLU A 150 0.01 -16.41 -3.39
CA GLU A 150 0.87 -17.34 -2.67
C GLU A 150 0.67 -17.16 -1.17
N ILE A 151 0.98 -18.22 -0.44
CA ILE A 151 0.73 -18.29 1.00
C ILE A 151 1.99 -18.79 1.68
N VAL A 152 2.44 -18.04 2.67
CA VAL A 152 3.54 -18.44 3.54
C VAL A 152 2.95 -19.18 4.73
N TYR A 153 3.26 -20.47 4.83
CA TYR A 153 2.73 -21.37 5.83
C TYR A 153 3.77 -21.77 6.88
N PRO A 154 3.28 -21.93 8.10
CA PRO A 154 2.81 -20.85 8.93
C PRO A 154 4.00 -20.10 9.56
N LEU A 155 3.83 -18.80 9.81
CA LEU A 155 4.79 -18.03 10.60
C LEU A 155 4.38 -18.08 12.07
N GLY A 156 5.31 -18.45 12.96
CA GLY A 156 5.07 -18.55 14.41
C GLY A 156 5.14 -19.99 14.95
N LYS A 157 4.63 -20.20 16.18
CA LYS A 157 4.60 -21.50 16.88
C LYS A 157 3.22 -21.73 17.52
N GLY A 158 2.83 -22.99 17.68
CA GLY A 158 1.58 -23.39 18.35
C GLY A 158 0.32 -22.89 17.64
N ASN A 159 -0.69 -22.50 18.42
CA ASN A 159 -1.95 -21.95 17.91
C ASN A 159 -1.86 -20.45 17.53
N GLY A 160 -0.69 -19.85 17.70
CA GLY A 160 -0.35 -18.48 17.29
C GLY A 160 0.24 -18.39 15.89
N MET A 161 0.07 -19.45 15.09
CA MET A 161 0.54 -19.55 13.73
C MET A 161 -0.32 -18.70 12.80
N ILE A 162 0.33 -17.87 11.98
CA ILE A 162 -0.35 -17.09 10.95
C ILE A 162 -0.11 -17.67 9.55
N GLN A 163 -1.10 -17.54 8.69
CA GLN A 163 -0.98 -17.67 7.24
C GLN A 163 -0.86 -16.26 6.66
N LEU A 164 0.30 -15.95 6.09
CA LEU A 164 0.47 -14.71 5.34
C LEU A 164 0.14 -14.97 3.87
N ILE A 165 -0.93 -14.36 3.39
CA ILE A 165 -1.48 -14.54 2.05
C ILE A 165 -1.14 -13.28 1.25
N GLY A 166 -0.38 -13.40 0.17
CA GLY A 166 -0.15 -12.30 -0.77
C GLY A 166 -0.95 -12.50 -2.04
N LEU A 167 -1.79 -11.53 -2.40
CA LEU A 167 -2.59 -11.55 -3.63
C LEU A 167 -1.95 -10.68 -4.71
N GLY A 168 -2.16 -11.03 -5.98
CA GLY A 168 -1.78 -10.18 -7.10
C GLY A 168 -2.62 -8.90 -7.20
N ASP A 169 -2.35 -8.05 -8.19
CA ASP A 169 -3.02 -6.75 -8.31
C ASP A 169 -4.51 -6.90 -8.66
N TYR A 170 -5.38 -6.39 -7.79
CA TYR A 170 -6.83 -6.40 -7.97
C TYR A 170 -7.26 -5.69 -9.26
N GLY A 171 -6.52 -4.67 -9.69
CA GLY A 171 -6.76 -3.95 -10.95
C GLY A 171 -6.65 -4.84 -12.19
N LYS A 172 -5.86 -5.92 -12.13
CA LYS A 172 -5.72 -6.92 -13.20
C LYS A 172 -6.78 -8.03 -13.14
N LYS A 173 -7.64 -8.04 -12.12
CA LYS A 173 -8.71 -9.03 -11.90
C LYS A 173 -8.19 -10.45 -12.13
N LYS A 174 -8.96 -11.33 -12.78
CA LYS A 174 -8.62 -12.76 -13.00
C LYS A 174 -7.26 -13.02 -13.67
N ALA A 175 -6.64 -12.02 -14.31
CA ALA A 175 -5.30 -12.19 -14.87
C ALA A 175 -4.21 -12.29 -13.79
N ASP A 176 -4.44 -11.71 -12.60
CA ASP A 176 -3.44 -11.72 -11.54
C ASP A 176 -3.98 -11.77 -10.10
N PHE A 177 -5.19 -11.31 -9.83
CA PHE A 177 -5.85 -11.47 -8.53
C PHE A 177 -6.66 -12.78 -8.53
N ASN A 178 -6.22 -13.76 -7.72
CA ASN A 178 -6.80 -15.11 -7.70
C ASN A 178 -6.97 -15.65 -6.27
N ILE A 179 -8.05 -15.21 -5.62
CA ILE A 179 -8.44 -15.69 -4.29
C ILE A 179 -8.88 -17.17 -4.29
N GLU A 180 -9.45 -17.66 -5.40
CA GLU A 180 -9.87 -19.06 -5.53
C GLU A 180 -8.69 -20.03 -5.47
N LYS A 181 -7.56 -19.69 -6.10
CA LYS A 181 -6.32 -20.46 -6.01
C LYS A 181 -5.87 -20.58 -4.56
N VAL A 182 -5.86 -19.46 -3.83
CA VAL A 182 -5.50 -19.39 -2.41
C VAL A 182 -6.44 -20.26 -1.58
N ARG A 183 -7.75 -20.13 -1.80
CA ARG A 183 -8.77 -20.92 -1.09
C ARG A 183 -8.57 -22.43 -1.28
N ASN A 184 -8.45 -22.87 -2.53
CA ASN A 184 -8.23 -24.28 -2.87
C ASN A 184 -6.95 -24.82 -2.21
N GLU A 185 -5.88 -24.02 -2.15
CA GLU A 185 -4.64 -24.42 -1.49
C GLU A 185 -4.82 -24.61 0.03
N ILE A 186 -5.47 -23.66 0.71
CA ILE A 186 -5.74 -23.73 2.15
C ILE A 186 -6.61 -24.96 2.48
N GLU A 187 -7.67 -25.18 1.70
CA GLU A 187 -8.57 -26.33 1.85
C GLU A 187 -7.82 -27.65 1.66
N SER A 188 -7.02 -27.77 0.59
CA SER A 188 -6.26 -28.99 0.29
C SER A 188 -5.24 -29.36 1.38
N LYS A 189 -4.62 -28.36 2.01
CA LYS A 189 -3.65 -28.55 3.09
C LYS A 189 -4.29 -28.75 4.47
N LYS A 190 -5.63 -28.65 4.57
CA LYS A 190 -6.40 -28.72 5.83
C LYS A 190 -5.84 -27.76 6.90
N LYS A 191 -5.48 -26.54 6.50
CA LYS A 191 -4.89 -25.52 7.38
C LYS A 191 -5.86 -24.38 7.70
N ASN A 192 -7.15 -24.68 7.84
CA ASN A 192 -8.19 -23.65 8.04
C ASN A 192 -8.09 -22.95 9.40
N GLN A 193 -7.49 -23.60 10.41
CA GLN A 193 -7.46 -23.10 11.80
C GLN A 193 -6.51 -21.92 12.07
N TYR A 194 -5.66 -21.54 11.12
CA TYR A 194 -4.67 -20.47 11.36
C TYR A 194 -5.28 -19.09 11.15
N CYS A 195 -4.75 -18.11 11.89
CA CYS A 195 -5.03 -16.70 11.67
C CYS A 195 -4.57 -16.29 10.27
N LYS A 196 -5.47 -15.72 9.46
CA LYS A 196 -5.21 -15.37 8.06
C LYS A 196 -4.97 -13.87 7.92
N LEU A 197 -3.74 -13.52 7.57
CA LEU A 197 -3.32 -12.16 7.26
C LEU A 197 -3.17 -12.01 5.74
N VAL A 198 -3.98 -11.17 5.12
CA VAL A 198 -4.00 -10.95 3.68
C VAL A 198 -3.33 -9.64 3.32
N LEU A 199 -2.41 -9.68 2.36
CA LEU A 199 -1.85 -8.52 1.69
C LEU A 199 -2.58 -8.35 0.35
N SER A 200 -3.23 -7.22 0.16
CA SER A 200 -3.86 -6.86 -1.11
C SER A 200 -3.72 -5.36 -1.32
N HIS A 201 -3.07 -4.94 -2.40
CA HIS A 201 -2.71 -3.54 -2.58
C HIS A 201 -3.95 -2.62 -2.63
N ASN A 202 -4.96 -2.97 -3.44
CA ASN A 202 -6.16 -2.16 -3.61
C ASN A 202 -7.25 -2.52 -2.57
N PRO A 203 -7.75 -1.57 -1.78
CA PRO A 203 -8.75 -1.85 -0.74
C PRO A 203 -10.12 -2.25 -1.27
N ASP A 204 -10.47 -1.96 -2.54
CA ASP A 204 -11.72 -2.43 -3.15
C ASP A 204 -11.77 -3.97 -3.26
N SER A 205 -10.63 -4.65 -3.13
CA SER A 205 -10.58 -6.12 -3.11
C SER A 205 -11.36 -6.72 -1.94
N ILE A 206 -11.63 -5.95 -0.88
CA ILE A 206 -12.44 -6.41 0.26
C ILE A 206 -13.84 -6.87 -0.16
N ILE A 207 -14.38 -6.33 -1.26
CA ILE A 207 -15.70 -6.70 -1.77
C ILE A 207 -15.72 -8.17 -2.21
N ASP A 208 -14.64 -8.64 -2.83
CA ASP A 208 -14.50 -10.04 -3.26
C ASP A 208 -14.03 -10.92 -2.08
N LEU A 209 -13.17 -10.39 -1.21
CA LEU A 209 -12.59 -11.14 -0.09
C LEU A 209 -13.62 -11.50 0.98
N LYS A 210 -14.55 -10.60 1.32
CA LYS A 210 -15.58 -10.87 2.35
C LYS A 210 -16.50 -12.04 1.98
N ASP A 211 -16.64 -12.30 0.68
CA ASP A 211 -17.50 -13.33 0.09
C ASP A 211 -16.70 -14.54 -0.46
N SER A 212 -15.40 -14.61 -0.14
CA SER A 212 -14.49 -15.63 -0.68
C SER A 212 -14.65 -17.04 -0.10
N GLY A 213 -15.48 -17.25 0.92
CA GLY A 213 -15.55 -18.54 1.63
C GLY A 213 -14.40 -18.79 2.62
N LEU A 214 -13.45 -17.85 2.75
CA LEU A 214 -12.37 -17.93 3.74
C LEU A 214 -12.69 -17.12 5.00
N ASP A 215 -12.36 -17.68 6.16
CA ASP A 215 -12.37 -16.96 7.44
C ASP A 215 -11.10 -16.11 7.58
N LEU A 216 -11.16 -14.89 7.05
CA LEU A 216 -10.05 -13.92 7.01
C LEU A 216 -10.05 -13.03 8.26
N ASP A 217 -8.91 -12.89 8.92
CA ASP A 217 -8.83 -12.09 10.15
C ASP A 217 -8.45 -10.62 9.88
N LEU A 218 -7.45 -10.40 9.04
CA LEU A 218 -6.89 -9.08 8.76
C LEU A 218 -6.48 -8.95 7.29
N VAL A 219 -6.90 -7.86 6.65
CA VAL A 219 -6.51 -7.46 5.29
C VAL A 219 -5.73 -6.15 5.40
N LEU A 220 -4.52 -6.13 4.85
CA LEU A 220 -3.64 -4.96 4.80
C LEU A 220 -3.53 -4.48 3.36
N SER A 221 -3.88 -3.21 3.15
CA SER A 221 -3.92 -2.54 1.85
C SER A 221 -3.22 -1.18 1.86
N GLY A 222 -2.97 -0.65 0.67
CA GLY A 222 -2.41 0.67 0.41
C GLY A 222 -3.24 1.39 -0.65
N HIS A 223 -2.61 1.80 -1.75
CA HIS A 223 -3.21 2.25 -3.01
C HIS A 223 -3.81 3.66 -3.00
N SER A 224 -4.53 4.01 -1.94
CA SER A 224 -5.27 5.26 -1.87
C SER A 224 -4.42 6.47 -1.48
N HIS A 225 -3.21 6.24 -0.95
CA HIS A 225 -2.38 7.23 -0.26
C HIS A 225 -3.09 8.00 0.87
N GLY A 226 -4.16 7.44 1.41
CA GLY A 226 -5.09 8.14 2.29
C GLY A 226 -5.75 9.37 1.67
N GLY A 227 -5.83 9.43 0.34
CA GLY A 227 -6.32 10.55 -0.45
C GLY A 227 -5.27 11.60 -0.78
N GLN A 228 -4.08 11.54 -0.15
CA GLN A 228 -2.92 12.43 -0.30
C GLN A 228 -3.18 13.93 0.03
N ILE A 229 -4.32 14.49 -0.36
CA ILE A 229 -4.84 15.80 0.02
C ILE A 229 -6.09 15.61 0.86
N CYS A 230 -5.99 15.98 2.13
CA CYS A 230 -7.09 15.92 3.09
C CYS A 230 -7.51 17.31 3.54
N LEU A 231 -8.75 17.43 4.02
CA LEU A 231 -9.19 18.56 4.83
C LEU A 231 -8.43 18.56 6.18
N PRO A 232 -8.42 19.68 6.94
CA PRO A 232 -7.72 19.73 8.24
C PRO A 232 -8.14 18.65 9.25
N ASN A 233 -9.35 18.12 9.13
CA ASN A 233 -9.84 16.99 9.94
C ASN A 233 -9.37 15.61 9.43
N GLY A 234 -8.48 15.57 8.44
CA GLY A 234 -7.98 14.35 7.81
C GLY A 234 -8.90 13.71 6.78
N THR A 235 -10.09 14.26 6.49
CA THR A 235 -10.99 13.64 5.49
C THR A 235 -10.40 13.80 4.08
N PRO A 236 -10.28 12.72 3.27
CA PRO A 236 -9.82 12.82 1.88
C PRO A 236 -10.66 13.79 1.06
N LEU A 237 -10.03 14.79 0.42
CA LEU A 237 -10.75 15.79 -0.36
C LEU A 237 -11.45 15.15 -1.58
N LEU A 238 -10.79 14.17 -2.21
CA LEU A 238 -11.33 13.46 -3.36
C LEU A 238 -12.65 12.76 -3.05
N LYS A 239 -12.92 12.34 -1.80
CA LYS A 239 -14.22 11.77 -1.41
C LYS A 239 -15.42 12.62 -1.85
N PHE A 240 -15.28 13.95 -1.82
CA PHE A 240 -16.33 14.89 -2.20
C PHE A 240 -16.30 15.25 -3.68
N LEU A 241 -15.11 15.28 -4.28
CA LEU A 241 -14.91 15.75 -5.65
C LEU A 241 -15.11 14.64 -6.69
N ASP A 242 -14.74 13.41 -6.37
CA ASP A 242 -14.76 12.26 -7.29
C ASP A 242 -16.14 12.03 -7.94
N PRO A 243 -17.27 12.06 -7.21
CA PRO A 243 -18.61 11.89 -7.81
C PRO A 243 -18.99 12.98 -8.82
N TRP A 244 -18.44 14.18 -8.66
CA TRP A 244 -18.68 15.31 -9.57
C TRP A 244 -17.69 15.29 -10.75
N ILE A 245 -16.41 15.07 -10.48
CA ILE A 245 -15.37 15.03 -11.50
C ILE A 245 -15.61 13.86 -12.46
N ALA A 246 -16.00 12.69 -11.96
CA ALA A 246 -16.29 11.52 -12.80
C ALA A 246 -17.43 11.73 -13.83
N LYS A 247 -18.27 12.76 -13.66
CA LYS A 247 -19.35 13.11 -14.60
C LYS A 247 -18.90 14.09 -15.70
N LEU A 248 -17.69 14.65 -15.61
CA LEU A 248 -17.20 15.61 -16.60
C LEU A 248 -16.81 14.90 -17.91
N PRO A 249 -16.97 15.57 -19.07
CA PRO A 249 -16.49 15.06 -20.35
C PRO A 249 -14.99 14.77 -20.33
N THR A 250 -14.54 13.71 -21.02
CA THR A 250 -13.13 13.32 -21.12
C THR A 250 -12.23 14.46 -21.60
N SER A 251 -12.73 15.33 -22.49
CA SER A 251 -12.02 16.51 -23.00
C SER A 251 -11.68 17.53 -21.91
N ILE A 252 -12.51 17.62 -20.85
CA ILE A 252 -12.29 18.47 -19.67
C ILE A 252 -11.41 17.74 -18.66
N LEU A 253 -11.66 16.44 -18.43
CA LEU A 253 -10.88 15.60 -17.51
C LEU A 253 -9.39 15.58 -17.88
N CYS A 254 -9.06 15.44 -19.16
CA CYS A 254 -7.67 15.46 -19.63
C CYS A 254 -6.94 16.80 -19.40
N ARG A 255 -7.68 17.88 -19.08
CA ARG A 255 -7.15 19.21 -18.76
C ARG A 255 -7.09 19.49 -17.26
N LEU A 256 -7.71 18.65 -16.44
CA LEU A 256 -7.70 18.77 -14.99
C LEU A 256 -6.57 17.92 -14.38
N PRO A 257 -6.01 18.34 -13.24
CA PRO A 257 -5.09 17.54 -12.45
C PRO A 257 -5.85 16.47 -11.64
N TYR A 258 -6.48 15.54 -12.35
CA TYR A 258 -7.27 14.45 -11.80
C TYR A 258 -6.48 13.14 -11.92
N PRO A 259 -6.28 12.37 -10.84
CA PRO A 259 -5.45 11.17 -10.85
C PRO A 259 -6.17 9.96 -11.47
N GLY A 260 -7.42 10.13 -11.91
CA GLY A 260 -8.30 9.02 -12.29
C GLY A 260 -9.10 8.51 -11.09
N LYS A 261 -9.94 7.52 -11.34
CA LYS A 261 -10.69 6.84 -10.28
C LYS A 261 -9.72 5.98 -9.46
N VAL A 262 -9.35 6.47 -8.27
CA VAL A 262 -8.39 5.81 -7.36
C VAL A 262 -9.05 4.63 -6.67
N VAL A 263 -10.20 4.84 -6.04
CA VAL A 263 -11.01 3.77 -5.41
C VAL A 263 -12.47 3.90 -5.83
N LYS A 264 -13.23 2.81 -5.75
CA LYS A 264 -14.69 2.84 -5.88
C LYS A 264 -15.36 3.16 -4.55
N HIS A 265 -14.80 2.69 -3.44
CA HIS A 265 -15.36 2.81 -2.10
C HIS A 265 -14.49 3.74 -1.24
N TRP A 266 -14.77 5.05 -1.29
CA TRP A 266 -14.01 6.07 -0.54
C TRP A 266 -14.15 5.94 0.98
N GLU A 267 -15.11 5.17 1.49
CA GLU A 267 -15.18 4.75 2.88
C GLU A 267 -13.94 3.96 3.32
N TYR A 268 -13.33 3.18 2.42
CA TYR A 268 -12.10 2.42 2.65
C TYR A 268 -10.85 3.18 2.19
N ALA A 269 -10.88 4.51 2.19
CA ALA A 269 -9.75 5.30 1.69
C ALA A 269 -8.55 5.35 2.63
N LYS A 270 -8.69 5.09 3.95
CA LYS A 270 -7.57 5.02 4.91
C LYS A 270 -8.00 4.45 6.25
N GLY A 271 -7.04 4.02 7.05
CA GLY A 271 -7.24 3.65 8.46
C GLY A 271 -7.85 2.27 8.63
N LEU A 272 -8.23 1.97 9.88
CA LEU A 272 -8.79 0.67 10.27
C LEU A 272 -10.32 0.64 10.13
N HIS A 273 -10.81 -0.43 9.53
CA HIS A 273 -12.22 -0.73 9.28
C HIS A 273 -12.54 -2.14 9.78
N THR A 274 -13.82 -2.37 10.04
CA THR A 274 -14.37 -3.68 10.38
C THR A 274 -15.44 -4.01 9.35
N VAL A 275 -15.26 -5.11 8.63
CA VAL A 275 -16.14 -5.51 7.52
C VAL A 275 -16.74 -6.87 7.85
N ASN A 276 -18.06 -6.98 7.79
CA ASN A 276 -18.73 -8.26 8.04
C ASN A 276 -18.41 -9.23 6.89
N SER A 277 -17.99 -10.44 7.24
CA SER A 277 -17.86 -11.55 6.31
C SER A 277 -19.23 -12.22 6.12
N SER A 278 -19.52 -12.71 4.93
CA SER A 278 -20.68 -13.57 4.69
C SER A 278 -20.46 -15.02 5.15
N ASN A 279 -19.21 -15.41 5.38
CA ASN A 279 -18.81 -16.80 5.61
C ASN A 279 -18.21 -17.06 7.00
N SER A 280 -18.06 -16.02 7.83
CA SER A 280 -17.51 -16.12 9.19
C SER A 280 -18.40 -15.42 10.19
N ASN A 281 -18.45 -15.98 11.41
CA ASN A 281 -19.09 -15.35 12.56
C ASN A 281 -18.31 -14.12 13.06
N TYR A 282 -17.07 -13.95 12.61
CA TYR A 282 -16.21 -12.85 13.02
C TYR A 282 -15.99 -11.87 11.86
N PRO A 283 -15.97 -10.55 12.14
CA PRO A 283 -15.74 -9.57 11.11
C PRO A 283 -14.26 -9.48 10.75
N ILE A 284 -14.00 -9.19 9.47
CA ILE A 284 -12.67 -8.98 8.91
C ILE A 284 -12.17 -7.60 9.33
N LYS A 285 -10.95 -7.50 9.83
CA LYS A 285 -10.26 -6.22 9.99
C LYS A 285 -9.65 -5.81 8.65
N LEU A 286 -9.94 -4.61 8.17
CA LEU A 286 -9.34 -4.06 6.96
C LEU A 286 -8.56 -2.81 7.35
N TYR A 287 -7.27 -2.75 7.02
CA TYR A 287 -6.48 -1.54 7.21
C TYR A 287 -5.95 -1.02 5.88
N ILE A 288 -6.08 0.29 5.68
CA ILE A 288 -5.57 0.98 4.50
C ILE A 288 -4.50 1.98 4.92
N ASN A 289 -3.26 1.69 4.52
CA ASN A 289 -2.09 2.51 4.79
C ASN A 289 -2.08 3.78 3.93
N LYS A 290 -1.62 4.90 4.51
CA LYS A 290 -1.55 6.20 3.81
C LYS A 290 -0.41 6.30 2.80
N GLY A 291 0.47 5.31 2.73
CA GLY A 291 1.61 5.26 1.82
C GLY A 291 2.79 6.13 2.26
N LEU A 292 3.99 5.78 1.80
CA LEU A 292 5.23 6.51 2.11
C LEU A 292 5.55 7.58 1.07
N GLY A 293 5.40 7.23 -0.21
CA GLY A 293 5.66 8.09 -1.36
C GLY A 293 4.45 8.90 -1.77
N THR A 294 4.48 9.40 -3.00
CA THR A 294 3.43 10.28 -3.53
C THR A 294 3.20 10.00 -5.00
N HIS A 295 1.94 9.94 -5.39
CA HIS A 295 1.52 9.92 -6.78
C HIS A 295 1.24 11.35 -7.28
N PRO A 296 1.70 11.74 -8.49
CA PRO A 296 1.39 13.06 -9.03
C PRO A 296 -0.11 13.20 -9.38
N PHE A 297 -0.73 14.30 -8.97
CA PHE A 297 -2.08 14.65 -9.40
C PHE A 297 -2.05 15.29 -10.80
N GLY A 298 -1.93 14.47 -11.85
CA GLY A 298 -1.77 14.98 -13.22
C GLY A 298 -0.52 15.85 -13.38
N SER A 299 -0.68 17.14 -13.68
CA SER A 299 0.43 18.11 -13.78
C SER A 299 0.82 18.75 -12.44
N ILE A 300 0.04 18.51 -11.37
CA ILE A 300 0.36 18.96 -10.02
C ILE A 300 1.38 17.98 -9.44
N GLY A 301 2.50 18.52 -8.94
CA GLY A 301 3.60 17.75 -8.39
C GLY A 301 3.21 16.89 -7.18
N PRO A 302 4.17 16.16 -6.60
CA PRO A 302 3.94 15.31 -5.43
C PRO A 302 3.60 16.14 -4.19
N VAL A 303 2.31 16.35 -3.93
CA VAL A 303 1.85 17.15 -2.78
C VAL A 303 1.00 16.29 -1.88
N ARG A 304 1.40 16.24 -0.60
CA ARG A 304 0.58 15.77 0.52
C ARG A 304 0.13 16.96 1.35
N LEU A 305 -1.14 17.00 1.76
CA LEU A 305 -1.67 18.04 2.66
C LEU A 305 -2.58 17.37 3.69
N PHE A 306 -2.29 17.59 4.98
CA PHE A 306 -3.00 16.97 6.11
C PHE A 306 -3.11 15.42 6.00
N CYS A 307 -2.18 14.79 5.28
CA CYS A 307 -2.13 13.35 5.03
C CYS A 307 -0.68 12.88 4.99
N HIS A 308 -0.07 12.86 6.17
CA HIS A 308 1.32 12.52 6.37
C HIS A 308 1.62 11.05 6.02
N PRO A 309 2.81 10.77 5.45
CA PRO A 309 3.26 9.41 5.20
C PRO A 309 3.42 8.65 6.52
N GLU A 310 3.18 7.34 6.50
CA GLU A 310 3.19 6.53 7.72
C GLU A 310 3.91 5.18 7.59
N ILE A 311 4.55 4.78 8.68
CA ILE A 311 4.88 3.38 8.99
C ILE A 311 3.78 2.90 9.94
N THR A 312 3.06 1.82 9.59
CA THR A 312 2.05 1.26 10.49
C THR A 312 2.60 0.06 11.23
N VAL A 313 2.41 0.03 12.54
CA VAL A 313 2.82 -1.04 13.44
C VAL A 313 1.58 -1.70 14.01
N PHE A 314 1.42 -2.99 13.76
CA PHE A 314 0.36 -3.81 14.33
C PHE A 314 0.93 -4.66 15.45
N THR A 315 0.35 -4.55 16.64
CA THR A 315 0.55 -5.49 17.74
C THR A 315 -0.66 -6.42 17.75
N ILE A 316 -0.48 -7.64 17.24
CA ILE A 316 -1.55 -8.65 17.17
C ILE A 316 -1.50 -9.48 18.45
N GLU A 317 -2.62 -9.48 19.17
CA GLU A 317 -2.81 -10.11 20.47
C GLU A 317 -3.97 -11.12 20.41
N PRO A 318 -4.00 -12.08 21.34
CA PRO A 318 -5.17 -12.94 21.50
C PRO A 318 -6.43 -12.13 21.85
N PRO A 319 -7.63 -12.70 21.64
CA PRO A 319 -8.87 -12.06 22.02
C PRO A 319 -8.90 -11.76 23.52
N LYS A 320 -9.49 -10.60 23.88
CA LYS A 320 -9.73 -10.27 25.29
C LYS A 320 -10.78 -11.24 25.84
N ILE A 321 -10.43 -11.93 26.92
CA ILE A 321 -11.32 -12.84 27.66
C ILE A 321 -12.44 -12.05 28.33
#